data_AF-A0A6I5C959-F1
#
_entry.id   AF-A0A6I5C959-F1
#
_cell.length_a   1.000
_cell.length_b   1.000
_cell.length_c   1.000
_cell.angle_alpha   90.00
_cell.angle_beta   90.00
_cell.angle_gamma   90.00
#
_symmetry.space_group_name_H-M   'P 1'
#
loop_
_entity.id
_entity.type
_entity.pdbx_description
1 polymer ?
#
loop_
_entity_poly.entity_id
_entity_poly.type
_entity_poly.pdbx_seq_one_letter_code
_entity_poly.pdbx_strand_id
1 'polypeptide(L)' 'DAAAARALGAADVTSLASLDAELAYALKVSGRAPWQVLAGAAQDSGLAGTLLYDEAPYGVGYFVAAWS' A
#
# COMPACT_ATOMS: atom_id res chain seq x y z
N ASP A 1 2.22 -9.68 -0.41
CA ASP A 1 0.87 -9.14 -0.74
C ASP A 1 0.11 -8.76 0.54
N ALA A 2 -0.24 -9.69 1.42
CA ALA A 2 -1.12 -9.46 2.58
C ALA A 2 -0.68 -8.31 3.52
N ALA A 3 0.63 -8.09 3.69
CA ALA A 3 1.12 -6.94 4.47
C ALA A 3 0.79 -5.60 3.79
N ALA A 4 0.93 -5.52 2.47
CA ALA A 4 0.57 -4.32 1.70
C ALA A 4 -0.94 -4.11 1.71
N ALA A 5 -1.74 -5.17 1.54
CA ALA A 5 -3.20 -5.10 1.62
C ALA A 5 -3.68 -4.56 2.98
N ARG A 6 -3.13 -5.08 4.08
CA ARG A 6 -3.43 -4.57 5.42
C ARG A 6 -3.02 -3.11 5.61
N ALA A 7 -1.82 -2.73 5.16
CA ALA A 7 -1.34 -1.36 5.32
C ALA A 7 -2.17 -0.36 4.50
N LEU A 8 -2.51 -0.70 3.25
CA LEU A 8 -3.39 0.10 2.40
C LEU A 8 -4.81 0.18 2.99
N GLY A 9 -5.33 -0.94 3.50
CA GLY A 9 -6.66 -1.02 4.09
C GLY A 9 -6.82 -0.27 5.41
N ALA A 10 -5.74 -0.14 6.19
CA ALA A 10 -5.76 0.57 7.48
C ALA A 10 -5.29 2.03 7.39
N ALA A 11 -4.92 2.52 6.19
CA ALA A 11 -4.18 3.76 6.02
C ALA A 11 -2.92 3.84 6.93
N ASP A 12 -2.20 2.72 7.06
CA ASP A 12 -1.00 2.62 7.88
C ASP A 12 0.18 3.28 7.15
N VAL A 13 0.26 4.60 7.30
CA VAL A 13 1.29 5.44 6.68
C VAL A 13 2.70 5.03 7.11
N THR A 14 2.88 4.55 8.34
CA THR A 14 4.18 4.11 8.86
C THR A 14 4.66 2.86 8.14
N SER A 15 3.81 1.84 8.03
CA SER A 15 4.13 0.60 7.32
C SER A 15 4.39 0.84 5.83
N LEU A 16 3.61 1.73 5.20
CA LEU A 16 3.80 2.07 3.78
C LEU A 16 5.10 2.86 3.54
N ALA A 17 5.44 3.79 4.45
CA ALA A 17 6.71 4.52 4.38
C ALA A 17 7.92 3.60 4.57
N SER A 18 7.80 2.55 5.40
CA SER A 18 8.89 1.61 5.71
C SER A 18 9.08 0.48 4.68
N LEU A 19 8.37 0.49 3.55
CA LEU A 19 8.52 -0.55 2.53
C LEU A 19 9.95 -0.57 1.97
N ASP A 20 10.60 -1.73 2.12
CA ASP A 20 11.96 -1.95 1.67
C ASP A 20 12.07 -1.86 0.14
N ALA A 21 13.09 -1.14 -0.34
CA ALA A 21 13.28 -0.88 -1.76
C ALA A 21 13.77 -2.11 -2.52
N GLU A 22 14.72 -2.86 -1.95
CA GLU A 22 15.36 -4.00 -2.59
C GLU A 22 14.39 -5.17 -2.69
N LEU A 23 13.64 -5.45 -1.63
CA LEU A 23 12.60 -6.46 -1.59
C LEU A 23 11.47 -6.13 -2.55
N ALA A 24 11.01 -4.87 -2.59
CA ALA A 24 9.97 -4.46 -3.54
C ALA A 24 10.45 -4.61 -4.99
N TYR A 25 11.72 -4.32 -5.27
CA TYR A 25 12.32 -4.56 -6.58
C TYR A 25 12.38 -6.05 -6.93
N ALA A 26 12.88 -6.89 -6.01
CA ALA A 26 12.96 -8.34 -6.19
C ALA A 26 11.58 -8.98 -6.44
N LEU A 27 10.55 -8.47 -5.77
CA LEU A 27 9.15 -8.90 -5.91
C LEU A 27 8.40 -8.18 -7.04
N LYS A 28 9.05 -7.26 -7.78
CA LYS A 28 8.48 -6.47 -8.89
C LYS A 28 7.25 -5.64 -8.50
N VAL A 29 7.23 -5.11 -7.28
CA VAL A 29 6.14 -4.29 -6.74
C VAL A 29 6.22 -2.86 -7.26
N SER A 30 5.54 -2.59 -8.37
CA SER A 30 5.47 -1.24 -8.97
C SER A 30 4.79 -0.21 -8.05
N GLY A 31 3.94 -0.66 -7.12
CA GLY A 31 3.18 0.19 -6.20
C GLY A 31 4.00 0.87 -5.09
N ARG A 32 5.21 0.41 -4.78
CA ARG A 32 5.98 0.92 -3.62
C ARG A 32 6.12 2.44 -3.63
N ALA A 33 6.66 3.00 -4.72
CA ALA A 33 6.93 4.43 -4.82
C ALA A 33 5.67 5.30 -4.67
N PRO A 34 4.57 5.06 -5.42
CA PRO A 34 3.35 5.84 -5.24
C PRO A 34 2.72 5.66 -3.86
N TRP A 35 2.84 4.48 -3.22
CA TRP A 35 2.36 4.30 -1.84
C TRP A 35 3.16 5.10 -0.81
N GLN A 36 4.47 5.26 -1.00
CA GLN A 36 5.29 6.14 -0.14
C GLN A 36 4.92 7.63 -0.32
N VAL A 37 4.61 8.06 -1.55
CA VAL A 37 4.10 9.41 -1.82
C VAL A 37 2.75 9.64 -1.14
N LEU A 38 1.83 8.68 -1.28
CA LEU A 38 0.53 8.70 -0.62
C LEU A 38 0.67 8.76 0.91
N ALA A 39 1.57 7.95 1.49
CA ALA A 39 1.84 7.94 2.93
C ALA A 39 2.35 9.30 3.43
N GLY A 40 3.25 9.95 2.68
CA GLY A 40 3.73 11.30 3.00
C GLY A 40 2.62 12.35 2.90
N ALA A 41 1.74 12.24 1.89
CA ALA A 41 0.60 13.16 1.74
C ALA A 41 -0.45 12.99 2.85
N ALA A 42 -0.62 11.78 3.38
CA ALA A 42 -1.56 11.48 4.46
C ALA A 42 -0.95 11.60 5.86
N GLN A 43 0.31 12.01 5.99
CA GLN A 43 0.95 12.16 7.29
C GLN A 43 0.17 13.16 8.16
N ASP A 44 -0.15 12.75 9.39
CA ASP A 44 -0.94 13.51 10.38
C ASP A 44 -2.35 13.94 9.91
N SER A 45 -2.86 13.36 8.82
CA SER A 45 -4.18 13.69 8.26
C SER A 45 -5.33 13.04 9.02
N GLY A 46 -5.07 11.94 9.75
CA GLY A 46 -6.10 11.17 10.46
C GLY A 46 -7.08 10.43 9.55
N LEU A 47 -6.76 10.25 8.26
CA LEU A 47 -7.61 9.54 7.31
C LEU A 47 -7.80 8.07 7.73
N ALA A 48 -9.02 7.57 7.57
CA ALA A 48 -9.34 6.16 7.72
C ALA A 48 -9.20 5.45 6.38
N GLY A 49 -8.55 4.28 6.38
CA GLY A 49 -8.46 3.43 5.18
C GLY A 49 -9.62 2.45 5.06
N THR A 50 -9.94 2.05 3.84
CA THR A 50 -10.78 0.89 3.55
C THR A 50 -10.26 0.17 2.33
N LEU A 51 -9.97 -1.13 2.47
CA LEU A 51 -9.61 -2.00 1.35
C LEU A 51 -10.88 -2.41 0.60
N LEU A 52 -10.94 -2.07 -0.68
CA LEU A 52 -12.06 -2.34 -1.57
C LEU A 52 -11.82 -3.57 -2.46
N TYR A 53 -10.56 -3.91 -2.71
CA TYR A 53 -10.16 -5.06 -3.53
C TYR A 53 -8.76 -5.55 -3.18
N ASP A 54 -8.57 -6.87 -3.14
CA ASP A 54 -7.29 -7.57 -2.97
C ASP A 54 -7.41 -8.96 -3.63
N GLU A 55 -6.95 -9.07 -4.86
CA GLU A 55 -6.87 -10.36 -5.57
C GLU A 55 -5.68 -10.38 -6.55
N ALA A 56 -5.38 -11.57 -7.09
CA ALA A 56 -4.32 -11.77 -8.08
C ALA A 56 -4.80 -12.57 -9.33
N PRO A 57 -5.81 -12.09 -10.07
CA PRO A 57 -6.41 -12.84 -11.19
C PRO A 57 -5.42 -13.19 -12.32
N TYR A 58 -4.34 -12.42 -12.46
CA TYR A 58 -3.30 -12.64 -13.46
C TYR A 58 -1.95 -13.06 -12.86
N GLY A 59 -1.94 -13.56 -11.62
CA GLY A 59 -0.72 -13.92 -10.91
C GLY A 59 0.11 -12.73 -10.39
N VAL A 60 -0.45 -11.52 -10.46
CA VAL A 60 0.10 -10.29 -9.87
C VAL A 60 -0.97 -9.69 -8.96
N GLY A 61 -0.58 -9.21 -7.77
CA GLY A 61 -1.52 -8.64 -6.81
C GLY A 61 -2.05 -7.28 -7.24
N TYR A 62 -3.37 -7.11 -7.17
CA TYR A 62 -4.09 -5.87 -7.43
C TYR A 62 -4.80 -5.43 -6.15
N PHE A 63 -4.55 -4.19 -5.73
CA PHE A 63 -5.15 -3.61 -4.54
C PHE A 63 -5.93 -2.35 -4.91
N VAL A 64 -7.12 -2.18 -4.34
CA VAL A 64 -7.86 -0.91 -4.37
C VAL A 64 -8.20 -0.54 -2.94
N ALA A 65 -7.85 0.67 -2.53
CA ALA A 65 -8.21 1.21 -1.22
C ALA A 65 -8.68 2.66 -1.36
N ALA A 66 -9.60 3.06 -0.49
CA ALA A 66 -10.07 4.44 -0.37
C ALA A 66 -9.71 4.99 1.01
N TRP A 67 -9.19 6.21 1.07
CA TRP A 67 -8.84 6.91 2.30
C TRP A 67 -9.69 8.19 2.42
N SER A 68 -10.31 8.41 3.58
CA SER A 68 -11.24 9.52 3.85
C SER A 68 -11.22 10.00 5.29
#